data_AF-A0A8H3PV52-F1
#
_entry.id   AF-A0A8H3PV52-F1
#
_cell.length_a   1.000
_cell.length_b   1.000
_cell.length_c   1.000
_cell.angle_alpha   90.00
_cell.angle_beta   90.00
_cell.angle_gamma   90.00
#
_symmetry.space_group_name_H-M   'P 1'
#
loop_
_entity.id
_entity.type
_entity.pdbx_description
1 polymer ?
#
loop_
_entity_poly.entity_id
_entity_poly.type
_entity_poly.pdbx_seq_one_letter_code
_entity_poly.pdbx_strand_id
1 'polypeptide(L)'
;MAPISQAEARYRARQAGRSGVCYRLYTKSDFDEVLLPTVLPPILVSDLSELVLQLKVIGINDVANFDFVDKPHPEVFLRALEDLHAMGYLTDVGVITERGHKAARLPVHPLWYNALERAHELGCSDEIITIAATKSVRNYILTRPSATRQAADLAHQQFSCPMSDHITGLNAFHAYLDTEASSDHSDALQS
;
A
#
# COMPACT_ATOMS: atom_id res chain seq x y z
N MET A 1 2.90 13.53 -7.20
CA MET A 1 2.41 13.12 -8.52
C MET A 1 3.54 13.32 -9.52
N ALA A 2 3.94 12.27 -10.24
CA ALA A 2 4.92 12.37 -11.32
C ALA A 2 4.19 12.63 -12.66
N PRO A 3 4.83 13.29 -13.65
CA PRO A 3 4.27 13.41 -14.99
C PRO A 3 4.13 12.04 -15.67
N ILE A 4 3.21 11.93 -16.63
CA ILE A 4 3.03 10.71 -17.44
C ILE A 4 4.17 10.53 -18.43
N SER A 5 4.40 9.29 -18.88
CA SER A 5 5.33 9.04 -19.98
C SER A 5 4.74 9.40 -21.35
N GLN A 6 5.62 9.57 -22.35
CA GLN A 6 5.21 9.75 -23.74
C GLN A 6 4.41 8.54 -24.26
N ALA A 7 4.79 7.32 -23.85
CA ALA A 7 4.07 6.09 -24.21
C ALA A 7 2.62 6.11 -23.69
N GLU A 8 2.40 6.51 -22.43
CA GLU A 8 1.06 6.65 -21.85
C GLU A 8 0.27 7.77 -22.51
N ALA A 9 0.89 8.91 -22.78
CA ALA A 9 0.27 10.01 -23.51
C ALA A 9 -0.19 9.59 -24.91
N ARG A 10 0.62 8.79 -25.62
CA ARG A 10 0.26 8.18 -26.91
C ARG A 10 -0.85 7.14 -26.75
N TYR A 11 -0.84 6.35 -25.68
CA TYR A 11 -1.91 5.40 -25.38
C TYR A 11 -3.25 6.12 -25.15
N ARG A 12 -3.28 7.16 -24.31
CA ARG A 12 -4.49 7.99 -24.08
C ARG A 12 -5.00 8.62 -25.39
N ALA A 13 -4.11 9.12 -26.24
CA ALA A 13 -4.50 9.65 -27.54
C ALA A 13 -5.12 8.55 -28.45
N ARG A 14 -4.60 7.33 -28.40
CA ARG A 14 -5.18 6.18 -29.14
C ARG A 14 -6.56 5.79 -28.62
N GLN A 15 -6.82 5.93 -27.32
CA GLN A 15 -8.14 5.63 -26.73
C GLN A 15 -9.26 6.54 -27.26
N ALA A 16 -8.93 7.73 -27.78
CA ALA A 16 -9.91 8.60 -28.43
C ALA A 16 -10.45 8.00 -29.75
N GLY A 17 -9.80 6.97 -30.29
CA GLY A 17 -10.20 6.31 -31.53
C GLY A 17 -9.91 7.15 -32.79
N ARG A 18 -10.32 6.65 -33.95
CA ARG A 18 -9.96 7.24 -35.26
C ARG A 18 -10.61 8.60 -35.53
N SER A 19 -11.75 8.88 -34.89
CA SER A 19 -12.54 10.11 -35.08
C SER A 19 -12.59 11.00 -33.83
N GLY A 20 -11.94 10.60 -32.74
CA GLY A 20 -11.94 11.37 -31.51
C GLY A 20 -10.79 12.37 -31.45
N VAL A 21 -10.94 13.37 -30.58
CA VAL A 21 -9.93 14.40 -30.32
C VAL A 21 -9.38 14.20 -28.90
N CYS A 22 -8.06 14.20 -28.76
CA CYS A 22 -7.38 14.14 -27.48
C CYS A 22 -6.80 15.51 -27.14
N TYR A 23 -7.34 16.15 -26.11
CA TYR A 23 -6.82 17.42 -25.59
C TYR A 23 -5.72 17.15 -24.57
N ARG A 24 -4.51 17.65 -24.85
CA ARG A 24 -3.36 17.56 -23.95
C ARG A 24 -3.22 18.90 -23.20
N LEU A 25 -3.20 18.86 -21.88
CA LEU A 25 -3.10 20.04 -21.02
C LEU A 25 -1.64 20.44 -20.73
N TYR A 26 -0.76 20.28 -21.72
CA TYR A 26 0.67 20.59 -21.65
C TYR A 26 1.17 20.97 -23.04
N THR A 27 2.30 21.67 -23.11
CA THR A 27 2.82 22.17 -24.39
C THR A 27 3.49 21.05 -25.19
N LYS A 28 3.69 21.28 -26.48
CA LYS A 28 4.42 20.32 -27.32
C LYS A 28 5.89 20.19 -26.89
N SER A 29 6.53 21.30 -26.51
CA SER A 29 7.90 21.27 -25.97
C SER A 29 8.00 20.39 -24.73
N ASP A 30 7.04 20.47 -23.80
CA ASP A 30 7.04 19.62 -22.60
C ASP A 30 6.93 18.13 -22.98
N PHE A 31 6.15 17.81 -24.01
CA PHE A 31 6.02 16.43 -24.49
C PHE A 31 7.34 15.85 -25.01
N ASP A 32 8.10 16.66 -25.76
CA ASP A 32 9.32 16.22 -26.44
C ASP A 32 10.55 16.26 -25.50
N GLU A 33 10.64 17.26 -24.61
CA GLU A 33 11.84 17.53 -23.79
C GLU A 33 11.70 17.09 -22.32
N VAL A 34 10.50 17.15 -21.74
CA VAL A 34 10.29 16.93 -20.29
C VAL A 34 9.77 15.52 -20.01
N LEU A 35 8.87 15.00 -20.83
CA LEU A 35 8.27 13.68 -20.58
C LEU A 35 9.24 12.55 -20.92
N LEU A 36 9.41 11.62 -19.98
CA LEU A 36 10.14 10.38 -20.21
C LEU A 36 9.47 9.52 -21.30
N PRO A 37 10.25 8.81 -22.13
CA PRO A 37 9.68 7.99 -23.21
C PRO A 37 8.74 6.90 -22.69
N THR A 38 9.12 6.23 -21.60
CA THR A 38 8.38 5.14 -20.94
C THR A 38 8.48 5.28 -19.42
N VAL A 39 7.55 4.66 -18.70
CA VAL A 39 7.62 4.56 -17.23
C VAL A 39 8.65 3.51 -16.85
N LEU A 40 9.38 3.73 -15.75
CA LEU A 40 10.27 2.71 -15.19
C LEU A 40 9.46 1.51 -14.68
N PRO A 41 9.94 0.28 -14.87
CA PRO A 41 9.26 -0.90 -14.36
C PRO A 41 9.17 -0.87 -12.83
N PRO A 42 8.05 -1.35 -12.22
CA PRO A 42 7.81 -1.24 -10.78
C PRO A 42 8.90 -1.84 -9.90
N ILE A 43 9.58 -2.90 -10.37
CA ILE A 43 10.67 -3.57 -9.66
C ILE A 43 11.87 -2.64 -9.39
N LEU A 44 12.04 -1.57 -10.18
CA LEU A 44 13.13 -0.61 -10.00
C LEU A 44 12.79 0.53 -9.03
N VAL A 45 11.52 0.66 -8.64
CA VAL A 45 11.01 1.84 -7.89
C VAL A 45 10.32 1.45 -6.59
N SER A 46 9.91 0.19 -6.44
CA SER A 46 9.13 -0.30 -5.30
C SER A 46 10.03 -1.00 -4.27
N ASP A 47 9.53 -1.12 -3.04
CA ASP A 47 10.14 -2.01 -2.04
C ASP A 47 10.07 -3.47 -2.51
N LEU A 48 11.17 -4.20 -2.29
CA LEU A 48 11.33 -5.58 -2.73
C LEU A 48 11.16 -6.60 -1.60
N SER A 49 10.90 -6.16 -0.36
CA SER A 49 10.77 -7.06 0.81
C SER A 49 9.79 -8.21 0.58
N GLU A 50 8.58 -7.91 0.06
CA GLU A 50 7.58 -8.93 -0.22
C GLU A 50 8.01 -9.88 -1.35
N LEU A 51 8.59 -9.35 -2.43
CA LEU A 51 9.09 -10.14 -3.55
C LEU A 51 10.22 -11.07 -3.11
N VAL A 52 11.20 -10.54 -2.36
CA VAL A 52 12.35 -11.31 -1.85
C VAL A 52 11.89 -12.42 -0.91
N LEU A 53 10.91 -12.13 -0.03
CA LEU A 53 10.30 -13.15 0.83
C LEU A 53 9.68 -14.27 0.00
N GLN A 54 8.89 -13.94 -1.03
CA GLN A 54 8.27 -14.93 -1.92
C GLN A 54 9.32 -15.77 -2.66
N LEU A 55 10.37 -15.14 -3.20
CA LEU A 55 11.46 -15.84 -3.90
C LEU A 55 12.17 -16.83 -2.96
N LYS A 56 12.43 -16.43 -1.72
CA LYS A 56 13.05 -17.29 -0.70
C LYS A 56 12.16 -18.48 -0.35
N VAL A 57 10.84 -18.30 -0.25
CA VAL A 57 9.88 -19.40 -0.01
C VAL A 57 9.87 -20.40 -1.15
N ILE A 58 10.00 -19.93 -2.39
CA ILE A 58 10.07 -20.78 -3.60
C ILE A 58 11.38 -21.59 -3.64
N GLY A 59 12.39 -21.19 -2.87
CA GLY A 59 13.69 -21.86 -2.81
C GLY A 59 14.80 -21.16 -3.60
N ILE A 60 14.57 -19.93 -4.06
CA ILE A 60 15.58 -19.11 -4.72
C ILE A 60 16.42 -18.43 -3.64
N ASN A 61 17.59 -19.01 -3.36
CA ASN A 61 18.48 -18.51 -2.31
C ASN A 61 19.29 -17.28 -2.76
N ASP A 62 19.76 -17.29 -4.01
CA ASP A 62 20.54 -16.20 -4.60
C ASP A 62 19.64 -15.26 -5.38
N VAL A 63 18.97 -14.36 -4.64
CA VAL A 63 18.11 -13.34 -5.24
C VAL A 63 18.90 -12.30 -6.03
N ALA A 64 20.18 -12.08 -5.69
CA ALA A 64 21.01 -11.10 -6.37
C ALA A 64 21.43 -11.57 -7.76
N ASN A 65 21.62 -12.88 -8.00
CA ASN A 65 21.94 -13.43 -9.32
C ASN A 65 20.75 -14.03 -10.06
N PHE A 66 19.54 -13.88 -9.53
CA PHE A 66 18.33 -14.28 -10.24
C PHE A 66 18.16 -13.48 -11.55
N ASP A 67 17.67 -14.16 -12.59
CA ASP A 67 17.55 -13.63 -13.95
C ASP A 67 16.27 -12.79 -14.11
N PHE A 68 16.32 -11.56 -13.59
CA PHE A 68 15.25 -10.57 -13.78
C PHE A 68 15.35 -9.89 -15.14
N VAL A 69 14.20 -9.68 -15.80
CA VAL A 69 14.10 -8.92 -17.05
C VAL A 69 14.70 -7.52 -16.89
N ASP A 70 14.27 -6.82 -15.84
CA ASP A 70 14.81 -5.52 -15.44
C ASP A 70 15.36 -5.67 -14.03
N LYS A 71 16.69 -5.85 -13.92
CA LYS A 71 17.35 -6.14 -12.66
C LYS A 71 17.61 -4.86 -11.83
N PRO A 72 17.07 -4.75 -10.60
CA PRO A 72 17.41 -3.69 -9.66
C PRO A 72 18.88 -3.68 -9.26
N HIS A 73 19.33 -2.55 -8.71
CA HIS A 73 20.67 -2.45 -8.13
C HIS A 73 20.81 -3.46 -6.96
N PRO A 74 21.95 -4.17 -6.81
CA PRO A 74 22.15 -5.18 -5.76
C PRO A 74 21.89 -4.67 -4.35
N GLU A 75 22.15 -3.39 -4.09
CA GLU A 75 21.89 -2.75 -2.80
C GLU A 75 20.41 -2.77 -2.39
N VAL A 76 19.47 -2.70 -3.34
CA VAL A 76 18.03 -2.78 -3.06
C VAL A 76 17.66 -4.17 -2.53
N PHE A 77 18.26 -5.22 -3.10
CA PHE A 77 18.09 -6.58 -2.61
C PHE A 77 18.72 -6.79 -1.23
N LEU A 78 19.91 -6.22 -1.00
CA LEU A 78 20.58 -6.29 0.31
C LEU A 78 19.71 -5.65 1.39
N ARG A 79 19.17 -4.46 1.14
CA ARG A 79 18.27 -3.78 2.07
C ARG A 79 17.02 -4.61 2.37
N ALA A 80 16.38 -5.18 1.35
CA ALA A 80 15.23 -6.05 1.54
C ALA A 80 15.57 -7.32 2.36
N LEU A 81 16.76 -7.91 2.16
CA LEU A 81 17.24 -9.03 2.96
C LEU A 81 17.51 -8.64 4.41
N GLU A 82 18.11 -7.46 4.65
CA GLU A 82 18.35 -6.91 5.97
C GLU A 82 17.04 -6.64 6.72
N ASP A 83 16.06 -6.04 6.05
CA ASP A 83 14.73 -5.78 6.62
C ASP A 83 14.02 -7.10 6.99
N LEU A 84 14.04 -8.10 6.11
CA LEU A 84 13.47 -9.43 6.38
C LEU A 84 14.21 -10.17 7.51
N HIS A 85 15.53 -10.00 7.60
CA HIS A 85 16.33 -10.56 8.67
C HIS A 85 16.01 -9.90 10.02
N ALA A 86 15.94 -8.57 10.08
CA ALA A 86 15.55 -7.81 11.26
C ALA A 86 14.14 -8.17 11.77
N MET A 87 13.24 -8.56 10.85
CA MET A 87 11.90 -9.05 11.14
C MET A 87 11.84 -10.53 11.60
N GLY A 88 12.97 -11.24 11.60
CA GLY A 88 13.06 -12.66 12.00
C GLY A 88 12.55 -13.64 10.95
N TYR A 89 12.37 -13.20 9.70
CA TYR A 89 11.95 -14.07 8.59
C TYR A 89 13.11 -14.82 7.94
N LEU A 90 14.33 -14.30 8.12
CA LEU A 90 15.56 -14.91 7.66
C LEU A 90 16.51 -15.16 8.83
N THR A 91 17.21 -16.28 8.80
CA THR A 91 18.35 -16.60 9.66
C THR A 91 19.59 -15.76 9.30
N ASP A 92 20.61 -15.75 10.16
CA ASP A 92 21.90 -15.06 9.93
C ASP A 92 22.60 -15.53 8.63
N VAL A 93 22.33 -16.77 8.21
CA VAL A 93 22.87 -17.36 6.98
C VAL A 93 21.99 -17.10 5.75
N GLY A 94 20.92 -16.31 5.88
CA GLY A 94 20.04 -15.92 4.77
C GLY A 94 19.05 -17.02 4.33
N VAL A 95 18.86 -18.06 5.14
CA VAL A 95 17.84 -19.10 4.94
C VAL A 95 16.53 -18.67 5.61
N ILE A 96 15.41 -18.97 4.96
CA ILE A 96 14.07 -18.65 5.46
C ILE A 96 13.74 -19.43 6.73
N THR A 97 13.11 -18.75 7.71
CA THR A 97 12.66 -19.36 8.97
C THR A 97 11.24 -19.91 8.83
N GLU A 98 10.80 -20.74 9.78
CA GLU A 98 9.39 -21.17 9.85
C GLU A 98 8.43 -19.98 9.97
N ARG A 99 8.84 -18.92 10.68
CA ARG A 99 8.10 -17.66 10.79
C ARG A 99 7.97 -16.99 9.42
N GLY A 100 9.06 -16.93 8.63
CA GLY A 100 9.04 -16.42 7.26
C GLY A 100 8.09 -17.21 6.35
N HIS A 101 8.08 -18.54 6.48
CA HIS A 101 7.13 -19.39 5.75
C HIS A 101 5.66 -19.12 6.12
N LYS A 102 5.37 -18.86 7.41
CA LYS A 102 4.01 -18.49 7.84
C LYS A 102 3.64 -17.10 7.33
N ALA A 103 4.56 -16.13 7.41
CA ALA A 103 4.35 -14.77 6.92
C ALA A 103 3.99 -14.73 5.43
N ALA A 104 4.68 -15.51 4.61
CA ALA A 104 4.44 -15.56 3.17
C ALA A 104 3.09 -16.19 2.75
N ARG A 105 2.37 -16.85 3.68
CA ARG A 105 1.04 -17.42 3.37
C ARG A 105 -0.06 -16.38 3.36
N LEU A 106 0.14 -15.24 4.01
CA LEU A 106 -0.85 -14.16 4.08
C LEU A 106 -0.51 -13.09 3.02
N PRO A 107 -1.50 -12.59 2.26
CA PRO A 107 -1.30 -11.53 1.27
C PRO A 107 -1.24 -10.15 1.95
N VAL A 108 -0.34 -10.02 2.93
CA VAL A 108 -0.12 -8.78 3.68
C VAL A 108 1.36 -8.44 3.68
N HIS A 109 1.67 -7.15 3.74
CA HIS A 109 3.04 -6.71 3.83
C HIS A 109 3.74 -7.36 5.05
N PRO A 110 5.01 -7.82 4.94
CA PRO A 110 5.71 -8.51 6.04
C PRO A 110 5.73 -7.71 7.35
N LEU A 111 5.73 -6.37 7.28
CA LEU A 111 5.63 -5.50 8.45
C LEU A 111 4.29 -5.65 9.20
N TRP A 112 3.16 -5.76 8.48
CA TRP A 112 1.85 -5.96 9.09
C TRP A 112 1.70 -7.35 9.69
N TYR A 113 2.31 -8.38 9.08
CA TYR A 113 2.32 -9.73 9.67
C TYR A 113 2.97 -9.72 11.07
N ASN A 114 4.11 -9.04 11.24
CA ASN A 114 4.75 -8.92 12.55
C ASN A 114 3.85 -8.24 13.58
N ALA A 115 3.19 -7.15 13.16
CA ALA A 115 2.26 -6.44 14.04
C ALA A 115 1.10 -7.35 14.47
N LEU A 116 0.54 -8.14 13.54
CA LEU A 116 -0.54 -9.08 13.81
C LEU A 116 -0.12 -10.22 14.74
N GLU A 117 1.06 -10.79 14.52
CA GLU A 117 1.59 -11.85 15.38
C GLU A 117 1.79 -11.34 16.82
N ARG A 118 2.36 -10.13 16.98
CA ARG A 118 2.52 -9.52 18.30
C ARG A 118 1.18 -9.10 18.92
N ALA A 119 0.24 -8.64 18.11
CA ALA A 119 -1.11 -8.29 18.56
C ALA A 119 -1.84 -9.49 19.15
N HIS A 120 -1.65 -10.67 18.57
CA HIS A 120 -2.20 -11.91 19.11
C HIS A 120 -1.68 -12.23 20.51
N GLU A 121 -0.39 -12.03 20.76
CA GLU A 121 0.22 -12.23 22.09
C GLU A 121 -0.27 -11.21 23.12
N LEU A 122 -0.60 -9.99 22.68
CA LEU A 122 -1.07 -8.90 23.54
C LEU A 122 -2.60 -8.85 23.68
N GLY A 123 -3.34 -9.67 22.93
CA GLY A 123 -4.81 -9.71 22.95
C GLY A 123 -5.49 -8.54 22.24
N CYS A 124 -4.81 -7.87 21.31
CA CYS A 124 -5.34 -6.72 20.54
C CYS A 124 -5.38 -6.98 19.02
N SER A 125 -5.68 -8.22 18.63
CA SER A 125 -5.70 -8.63 17.22
C SER A 125 -6.73 -7.86 16.40
N ASP A 126 -7.93 -7.64 16.93
CA ASP A 126 -9.04 -7.02 16.20
C ASP A 126 -8.72 -5.56 15.84
N GLU A 127 -8.12 -4.81 16.78
CA GLU A 127 -7.71 -3.43 16.57
C GLU A 127 -6.58 -3.34 15.53
N ILE A 128 -5.58 -4.22 15.63
CA ILE A 128 -4.45 -4.20 14.69
C ILE A 128 -4.86 -4.65 13.28
N ILE A 129 -5.75 -5.63 13.15
CA ILE A 129 -6.34 -6.01 11.85
C ILE A 129 -7.08 -4.82 11.24
N THR A 130 -7.89 -4.12 12.02
CA THR A 130 -8.65 -2.95 11.57
C THR A 130 -7.74 -1.81 11.13
N ILE A 131 -6.67 -1.55 11.88
CA ILE A 131 -5.66 -0.54 11.53
C ILE A 131 -4.93 -0.95 10.24
N ALA A 132 -4.52 -2.21 10.12
CA ALA A 132 -3.84 -2.72 8.92
C ALA A 132 -4.75 -2.57 7.69
N ALA A 133 -6.01 -3.02 7.79
CA ALA A 133 -7.00 -2.91 6.72
C ALA A 133 -7.23 -1.45 6.29
N THR A 134 -7.41 -0.55 7.27
CA THR A 134 -7.58 0.89 7.02
C THR A 134 -6.37 1.49 6.30
N LYS A 135 -5.15 1.06 6.64
CA LYS A 135 -3.91 1.55 6.01
C LYS A 135 -3.61 0.91 4.65
N SER A 136 -4.16 -0.26 4.36
CA SER A 136 -4.04 -0.90 3.04
C SER A 136 -4.82 -0.17 1.95
N VAL A 137 -5.83 0.63 2.32
CA VAL A 137 -6.63 1.41 1.36
C VAL A 137 -5.92 2.72 1.01
N ARG A 138 -5.93 3.09 -0.28
CA ARG A 138 -5.25 4.30 -0.79
C ARG A 138 -5.87 5.60 -0.29
N ASN A 139 -7.20 5.60 -0.11
CA ASN A 139 -7.93 6.75 0.36
C ASN A 139 -8.07 6.64 1.87
N TYR A 140 -7.54 7.63 2.59
CA TYR A 140 -7.75 7.72 4.03
C TYR A 140 -9.23 7.94 4.33
N ILE A 141 -9.75 7.28 5.39
CA ILE A 141 -11.16 7.32 5.79
C ILE A 141 -11.62 8.77 6.04
N LEU A 142 -10.75 9.59 6.63
CA LEU A 142 -11.04 10.98 6.93
C LEU A 142 -10.70 11.86 5.72
N THR A 143 -11.71 12.10 4.88
CA THR A 143 -11.55 12.95 3.71
C THR A 143 -11.52 14.43 4.08
N ARG A 144 -10.72 15.21 3.35
CA ARG A 144 -10.58 16.64 3.61
C ARG A 144 -10.69 17.48 2.34
N PRO A 145 -11.92 17.68 1.83
CA PRO A 145 -12.15 18.52 0.66
C PRO A 145 -11.70 19.97 0.89
N SER A 146 -11.16 20.61 -0.14
CA SER A 146 -10.67 22.00 -0.03
C SER A 146 -11.79 22.99 0.28
N ALA A 147 -12.98 22.79 -0.31
CA ALA A 147 -14.14 23.67 -0.14
C ALA A 147 -14.71 23.68 1.29
N THR A 148 -14.64 22.54 1.99
CA THR A 148 -15.25 22.34 3.33
C THR A 148 -14.22 21.98 4.40
N ARG A 149 -12.98 22.46 4.21
CA ARG A 149 -11.83 22.11 5.04
C ARG A 149 -12.05 22.33 6.53
N GLN A 150 -12.63 23.47 6.92
CA GLN A 150 -12.90 23.80 8.33
C GLN A 150 -13.95 22.89 8.97
N ALA A 151 -15.03 22.59 8.23
CA ALA A 151 -16.07 21.68 8.70
C ALA A 151 -15.54 20.24 8.84
N ALA A 152 -14.72 19.78 7.89
CA ALA A 152 -14.06 18.49 7.97
C ALA A 152 -13.12 18.40 9.18
N ASP A 153 -12.33 19.45 9.44
CA ASP A 153 -11.44 19.49 10.61
C ASP A 153 -12.21 19.39 11.93
N LEU A 154 -13.35 20.08 12.05
CA LEU A 154 -14.22 19.99 13.23
C LEU A 154 -14.82 18.58 13.40
N ALA A 155 -15.22 17.93 12.30
CA ALA A 155 -15.71 16.55 12.35
C ALA A 155 -14.59 15.57 12.76
N HIS A 156 -13.38 15.74 12.23
CA HIS A 156 -12.24 14.87 12.55
C HIS A 156 -11.80 14.97 14.02
N GLN A 157 -11.99 16.13 14.67
CA GLN A 157 -11.66 16.29 16.09
C GLN A 157 -12.37 15.29 17.00
N GLN A 158 -13.58 14.86 16.63
CA GLN A 158 -14.37 13.90 17.41
C GLN A 158 -13.70 12.51 17.51
N PHE A 159 -12.91 12.13 16.51
CA PHE A 159 -12.21 10.84 16.47
C PHE A 159 -10.72 10.96 16.82
N SER A 160 -10.22 12.20 16.92
CA SER A 160 -8.79 12.48 17.07
C SER A 160 -8.22 11.95 18.38
N CYS A 161 -7.10 11.25 18.29
CA CYS A 161 -6.29 10.82 19.42
C CYS A 161 -4.94 11.55 19.37
N PRO A 162 -4.60 12.40 20.36
CA PRO A 162 -3.35 13.18 20.34
C PRO A 162 -2.08 12.33 20.29
N MET A 163 -2.15 11.08 20.73
CA MET A 163 -1.00 10.18 20.82
C MET A 163 -0.76 9.35 19.56
N SER A 164 -1.77 9.16 18.69
CA SER A 164 -1.64 8.26 17.54
C SER A 164 -2.69 8.50 16.44
N ASP A 165 -2.19 8.66 15.22
CA ASP A 165 -3.02 8.70 14.01
C ASP A 165 -3.65 7.34 13.69
N HIS A 166 -3.00 6.23 14.08
CA HIS A 166 -3.58 4.89 13.90
C HIS A 166 -4.83 4.70 14.76
N ILE A 167 -4.80 5.19 16.01
CA ILE A 167 -5.95 5.16 16.90
C ILE A 167 -7.05 6.10 16.40
N THR A 168 -6.67 7.27 15.86
CA THR A 168 -7.65 8.18 15.23
C THR A 168 -8.41 7.49 14.10
N GLY A 169 -7.72 6.74 13.24
CA GLY A 169 -8.36 5.96 12.18
C GLY A 169 -9.22 4.82 12.72
N LEU A 170 -8.78 4.13 13.77
CA LEU A 170 -9.53 3.07 14.43
C LEU A 170 -10.84 3.58 15.03
N ASN A 171 -10.78 4.70 15.77
CA ASN A 171 -11.96 5.34 16.37
C ASN A 171 -12.99 5.74 15.32
N ALA A 172 -12.53 6.30 14.19
CA ALA A 172 -13.42 6.65 13.08
C ALA A 172 -14.09 5.42 12.46
N PHE A 173 -13.36 4.30 12.34
CA PHE A 173 -13.93 3.05 11.82
C PHE A 173 -14.93 2.43 12.80
N HIS A 174 -14.65 2.43 14.10
CA HIS A 174 -15.60 1.95 15.10
C HIS A 174 -16.88 2.81 15.13
N ALA A 175 -16.76 4.14 15.07
CA ALA A 175 -17.92 5.01 15.00
C ALA A 175 -18.79 4.75 13.75
N TYR A 176 -18.17 4.38 12.63
CA TYR A 176 -18.89 3.96 11.44
C TYR A 176 -19.67 2.65 11.67
N LEU A 177 -19.04 1.63 12.26
CA LEU A 177 -19.70 0.36 12.57
C LEU A 177 -20.86 0.53 13.56
N ASP A 178 -20.68 1.37 14.58
CA ASP A 178 -21.74 1.67 15.57
C ASP A 178 -22.96 2.33 14.91
N THR A 179 -22.72 3.18 13.89
CA THR A 179 -23.80 3.83 13.13
C THR A 179 -24.56 2.81 12.28
N GLU A 180 -23.85 1.93 11.55
CA GLU A 180 -24.48 0.88 10.73
C GLU A 180 -25.33 -0.08 11.57
N ALA A 181 -24.81 -0.49 12.74
CA ALA A 181 -25.56 -1.35 13.66
C ALA A 181 -26.85 -0.70 14.19
N SER A 182 -26.84 0.64 14.33
CA SER A 182 -28.02 1.41 14.75
C SER A 182 -29.05 1.58 13.64
N SER A 183 -28.62 1.70 12.38
CA SER A 183 -29.53 1.78 11.22
C SER A 183 -30.23 0.45 10.94
N ASP A 184 -29.53 -0.67 11.08
CA ASP A 184 -30.13 -2.01 10.89
C ASP A 184 -31.21 -2.30 11.96
N HIS A 185 -31.05 -1.78 13.18
CA HIS A 185 -32.07 -1.91 14.23
C HIS A 185 -33.31 -1.04 13.98
N SER A 186 -33.19 0.11 13.31
CA SER A 186 -34.34 0.94 12.95
C SER A 186 -35.17 0.33 11.81
N ASP A 187 -34.54 -0.38 10.88
CA ASP A 187 -35.24 -1.04 9.77
C ASP A 187 -35.91 -2.36 10.22
N ALA A 188 -35.32 -3.09 11.17
CA ALA A 188 -35.91 -4.31 11.73
C ALA A 188 -37.13 -4.08 12.65
N LEU A 189 -37.32 -2.87 13.18
CA LEU A 189 -38.48 -2.48 14.00
C LEU A 189 -39.64 -1.92 13.17
N GLN A 190 -39.48 -1.79 11.85
CA GLN A 190 -40.52 -1.34 10.92
C GLN A 190 -41.13 -2.47 10.06
N SER A 191 -40.71 -3.73 10.27
CA SER A 191 -41.30 -4.94 9.68
C SER A 191 -42.05 -5.78 10.71
#